data_AF-A0A7V4Y0W3-F1
#
_entry.id   AF-A0A7V4Y0W3-F1
#
_cell.length_a   1.000
_cell.length_b   1.000
_cell.length_c   1.000
_cell.angle_alpha   90.00
_cell.angle_beta   90.00
_cell.angle_gamma   90.00
#
_symmetry.space_group_name_H-M   'P 1'
#
loop_
_entity.id
_entity.type
_entity.pdbx_description
1 polymer ?
#
loop_
_entity_poly.entity_id
_entity_poly.type
_entity_poly.pdbx_seq_one_letter_code
_entity_poly.pdbx_strand_id
1 'polypeptide(L)'
;MAGILTVPHAAANSCEDLVSLSLSNGKITSALLVGAGMFTPPGGVGALMGGSDAWAVFKAAPAFCRVTATLTPTSDSDIKIEVWMPAENWNGKLVGIGNGVWGGSINYSAMAEPLARGYATVATDTGHVGSGMDAKFAVGHREKLIDFGYRAVHEMTVKAKAIIDAYYGRKQSRSLWVSCSTGGRQGLM
;
A
#
# COMPACT_ATOMS: atom_id res chain seq x y z
N MET A 1 -34.33 21.07 -0.62
CA MET A 1 -33.27 20.09 -0.30
C MET A 1 -32.84 19.44 -1.61
N ALA A 2 -31.70 19.85 -2.18
CA ALA A 2 -31.19 19.27 -3.42
C ALA A 2 -30.44 17.98 -3.06
N GLY A 3 -30.97 16.84 -3.50
CA GLY A 3 -30.34 15.54 -3.33
C GLY A 3 -29.06 15.47 -4.19
N ILE A 4 -27.92 15.21 -3.54
CA ILE A 4 -26.68 14.90 -4.23
C ILE A 4 -26.86 13.51 -4.85
N LEU A 5 -27.03 13.47 -6.16
CA LEU A 5 -26.98 12.23 -6.94
C LEU A 5 -25.54 11.70 -6.89
N THR A 6 -25.30 10.64 -6.13
CA THR A 6 -24.06 9.88 -6.22
C THR A 6 -24.06 9.13 -7.55
N VAL A 7 -23.24 9.59 -8.49
CA VAL A 7 -22.98 8.84 -9.74
C VAL A 7 -22.36 7.51 -9.34
N PRO A 8 -22.91 6.35 -9.74
CA PRO A 8 -22.25 5.07 -9.52
C PRO A 8 -20.92 5.11 -10.25
N HIS A 9 -19.82 5.01 -9.53
CA HIS A 9 -18.52 4.82 -10.16
C HIS A 9 -18.49 3.37 -10.66
N ALA A 10 -18.45 3.18 -11.98
CA ALA A 10 -18.33 1.85 -12.55
C ALA A 10 -17.01 1.24 -12.07
N ALA A 11 -17.07 0.00 -11.56
CA ALA A 11 -15.87 -0.75 -11.21
C ALA A 11 -14.99 -0.92 -12.47
N ALA A 12 -13.67 -0.97 -12.27
CA ALA A 12 -12.73 -1.36 -13.32
C ALA A 12 -13.14 -2.74 -13.87
N ASN A 13 -13.05 -2.95 -15.19
CA ASN A 13 -13.44 -4.24 -15.79
C ASN A 13 -12.39 -5.32 -15.52
N SER A 14 -11.14 -4.89 -15.29
CA SER A 14 -10.00 -5.74 -14.93
C SER A 14 -9.09 -5.03 -13.92
N CYS A 15 -8.16 -5.78 -13.32
CA CYS A 15 -7.12 -5.18 -12.47
C CYS A 15 -6.26 -4.21 -13.28
N GLU A 16 -5.92 -4.60 -14.50
CA GLU A 16 -5.02 -3.91 -15.41
C GLU A 16 -5.56 -2.52 -15.83
N ASP A 17 -6.88 -2.37 -15.92
CA ASP A 17 -7.55 -1.10 -16.24
C ASP A 17 -7.19 0.01 -15.24
N LEU A 18 -6.86 -0.33 -14.00
CA LEU A 18 -6.50 0.64 -12.96
C LEU A 18 -5.25 1.45 -13.31
N VAL A 19 -4.40 0.99 -14.23
CA VAL A 19 -3.24 1.78 -14.69
C VAL A 19 -3.66 3.15 -15.28
N SER A 20 -4.89 3.25 -15.78
CA SER A 20 -5.46 4.48 -16.32
C SER A 20 -6.09 5.41 -15.26
N LEU A 21 -6.24 4.94 -14.02
CA LEU A 21 -6.84 5.72 -12.95
C LEU A 21 -5.93 6.91 -12.61
N SER A 22 -6.52 8.11 -12.70
CA SER A 22 -5.84 9.35 -12.36
C SER A 22 -5.74 9.51 -10.84
N LEU A 23 -4.52 9.73 -10.35
CA LEU A 23 -4.24 10.05 -8.96
C LEU A 23 -3.74 11.49 -8.85
N SER A 24 -4.24 12.25 -7.88
CA SER A 24 -3.62 13.55 -7.56
C SER A 24 -2.23 13.33 -6.97
N ASN A 25 -1.24 14.08 -7.44
CA ASN A 25 0.15 14.03 -6.98
C ASN A 25 0.74 12.60 -7.01
N GLY A 26 0.42 11.83 -8.04
CA GLY A 26 0.96 10.49 -8.20
C GLY A 26 0.49 9.81 -9.46
N LYS A 27 1.03 8.62 -9.71
CA LYS A 27 0.69 7.80 -10.87
C LYS A 27 0.77 6.33 -10.49
N ILE A 28 -0.20 5.55 -10.97
CA ILE A 28 -0.13 4.09 -10.92
C ILE A 28 0.93 3.64 -11.93
N THR A 29 1.94 2.94 -11.42
CA THR A 29 3.08 2.45 -12.20
C THR A 29 2.86 1.04 -12.71
N SER A 30 2.02 0.24 -12.04
CA SER A 30 1.60 -1.08 -12.48
C SER A 30 0.29 -1.48 -11.81
N ALA A 31 -0.55 -2.21 -12.52
CA ALA A 31 -1.72 -2.89 -11.98
C ALA A 31 -1.81 -4.26 -12.65
N LEU A 32 -1.66 -5.33 -11.89
CA LEU A 32 -1.58 -6.70 -12.42
C LEU A 32 -2.31 -7.67 -11.51
N LEU A 33 -3.07 -8.59 -12.10
CA LEU A 33 -3.62 -9.73 -11.38
C LEU A 33 -2.49 -10.73 -11.04
N VAL A 34 -2.27 -10.96 -9.74
CA VAL A 34 -1.35 -11.96 -9.23
C VAL A 34 -2.13 -13.22 -8.87
N GLY A 35 -1.76 -14.35 -9.46
CA GLY A 35 -2.36 -15.65 -9.14
C GLY A 35 -2.10 -16.06 -7.69
N ALA A 36 -2.99 -16.91 -7.14
CA ALA A 36 -2.86 -17.42 -5.77
C ALA A 36 -1.49 -18.08 -5.56
N GLY A 37 -0.80 -17.71 -4.49
CA GLY A 37 0.54 -18.24 -4.17
C GLY A 37 1.67 -17.81 -5.10
N MET A 38 1.42 -16.97 -6.11
CA MET A 38 2.40 -16.63 -7.16
C MET A 38 3.18 -15.33 -6.91
N PHE A 39 2.93 -14.65 -5.79
CA PHE A 39 3.61 -13.40 -5.50
C PHE A 39 5.09 -13.60 -5.15
N THR A 40 5.96 -12.81 -5.77
CA THR A 40 7.39 -12.73 -5.46
C THR A 40 7.78 -11.28 -5.12
N PRO A 41 8.21 -10.96 -3.88
CA PRO A 41 8.61 -9.61 -3.52
C PRO A 41 9.84 -9.13 -4.32
N PRO A 42 9.83 -7.87 -4.81
CA PRO A 42 11.02 -7.25 -5.39
C PRO A 42 12.18 -7.21 -4.39
N GLY A 43 13.39 -7.55 -4.83
CA GLY A 43 14.59 -7.55 -3.97
C GLY A 43 14.75 -8.79 -3.08
N GLY A 44 13.89 -9.82 -3.25
CA GLY A 44 13.93 -11.05 -2.46
C GLY A 44 13.21 -10.93 -1.12
N VAL A 45 13.24 -11.99 -0.31
CA VAL A 45 12.68 -11.95 1.06
C VAL A 45 13.55 -11.02 1.92
N GLY A 46 13.03 -9.83 2.22
CA GLY A 46 13.71 -8.81 2.99
C GLY A 46 14.20 -9.35 4.34
N ALA A 47 15.50 -9.17 4.59
CA ALA A 47 16.32 -9.65 5.70
C ALA A 47 15.90 -9.19 7.12
N LEU A 48 14.72 -8.57 7.30
CA LEU A 48 14.29 -8.01 8.57
C LEU A 48 13.20 -8.81 9.29
N MET A 49 12.57 -9.80 8.65
CA MET A 49 11.66 -10.74 9.31
C MET A 49 11.68 -12.12 8.65
N GLY A 50 12.54 -12.99 9.19
CA GLY A 50 12.22 -14.42 9.32
C GLY A 50 12.50 -15.34 8.13
N GLY A 51 13.77 -15.61 7.85
CA GLY A 51 14.24 -16.89 7.27
C GLY A 51 13.52 -17.40 6.00
N SER A 52 13.64 -18.70 5.74
CA SER A 52 12.97 -19.40 4.62
C SER A 52 11.43 -19.41 4.72
N ASP A 53 10.89 -19.16 5.92
CA ASP A 53 9.44 -19.18 6.19
C ASP A 53 8.75 -17.91 5.71
N ALA A 54 9.50 -16.83 5.43
CA ALA A 54 8.98 -15.63 4.81
C ALA A 54 8.32 -15.89 3.44
N TRP A 55 8.68 -16.99 2.75
CA TRP A 55 8.01 -17.37 1.50
C TRP A 55 6.69 -18.12 1.73
N ALA A 56 6.55 -18.80 2.87
CA ALA A 56 5.35 -19.56 3.18
C ALA A 56 4.11 -18.66 3.28
N VAL A 57 4.29 -17.44 3.80
CA VAL A 57 3.18 -16.47 3.90
C VAL A 57 2.63 -16.06 2.53
N PHE A 58 3.49 -15.96 1.51
CA PHE A 58 3.06 -15.63 0.15
C PHE A 58 2.39 -16.79 -0.56
N LYS A 59 2.80 -18.04 -0.28
CA LYS A 59 2.13 -19.24 -0.79
C LYS A 59 0.68 -19.37 -0.33
N ALA A 60 0.35 -18.82 0.84
CA ALA A 60 -1.00 -18.80 1.36
C ALA A 60 -1.86 -17.61 0.86
N ALA A 61 -1.28 -16.68 0.09
CA ALA A 61 -2.01 -15.54 -0.43
C ALA A 61 -3.01 -15.98 -1.51
N PRO A 62 -4.28 -15.50 -1.47
CA PRO A 62 -5.25 -15.74 -2.54
C PRO A 62 -4.82 -15.04 -3.83
N ALA A 63 -5.55 -15.20 -4.92
CA ALA A 63 -5.36 -14.33 -6.09
C ALA A 63 -5.74 -12.89 -5.72
N PHE A 64 -4.98 -11.91 -6.20
CA PHE A 64 -5.21 -10.50 -5.86
C PHE A 64 -4.76 -9.55 -6.97
N CYS A 65 -5.45 -8.44 -7.10
CA CYS A 65 -5.00 -7.30 -7.89
C CYS A 65 -3.91 -6.56 -7.12
N ARG A 66 -2.70 -6.51 -7.69
CA ARG A 66 -1.56 -5.77 -7.15
C ARG A 66 -1.42 -4.46 -7.90
N VAL A 67 -1.61 -3.35 -7.19
CA VAL A 67 -1.39 -2.00 -7.73
C VAL A 67 -0.16 -1.40 -7.09
N THR A 68 0.78 -0.93 -7.90
CA THR A 68 1.92 -0.13 -7.46
C THR A 68 1.78 1.30 -7.95
N ALA A 69 2.14 2.27 -7.13
CA ALA A 69 2.09 3.67 -7.51
C ALA A 69 3.28 4.46 -6.92
N THR A 70 3.63 5.53 -7.62
CA THR A 70 4.58 6.55 -7.13
C THR A 70 3.81 7.83 -6.84
N LEU A 71 3.96 8.37 -5.62
CA LEU A 71 3.35 9.63 -5.19
C LEU A 71 4.42 10.69 -5.00
N THR A 72 4.12 11.90 -5.48
CA THR A 72 5.02 13.06 -5.51
C THR A 72 4.25 14.30 -4.99
N PRO A 73 3.82 14.34 -3.72
CA PRO A 73 3.11 15.50 -3.15
C PRO A 73 3.97 16.77 -3.10
N THR A 74 5.29 16.63 -3.22
CA THR A 74 6.25 17.73 -3.40
C THR A 74 7.29 17.35 -4.44
N SER A 75 8.13 18.30 -4.85
CA SER A 75 9.20 18.06 -5.83
C SER A 75 10.35 17.17 -5.31
N ASP A 76 10.49 17.00 -3.99
CA ASP A 76 11.54 16.17 -3.36
C ASP A 76 10.97 14.82 -2.85
N SER A 77 9.65 14.67 -2.87
CA SER A 77 8.96 13.43 -2.51
C SER A 77 9.03 12.39 -3.62
N ASP A 78 9.36 11.16 -3.23
CA ASP A 78 9.27 9.98 -4.09
C ASP A 78 8.75 8.81 -3.27
N ILE A 79 7.43 8.76 -3.04
CA ILE A 79 6.80 7.79 -2.16
C ILE A 79 6.30 6.61 -2.99
N LYS A 80 6.83 5.41 -2.73
CA LYS A 80 6.28 4.18 -3.33
C LYS A 80 5.19 3.62 -2.43
N ILE A 81 4.09 3.23 -3.05
CA ILE A 81 2.98 2.56 -2.38
C ILE A 81 2.60 1.29 -3.12
N GLU A 82 2.09 0.32 -2.38
CA GLU A 82 1.39 -0.82 -2.96
C GLU A 82 0.04 -1.03 -2.29
N VAL A 83 -0.96 -1.35 -3.12
CA VAL A 83 -2.31 -1.73 -2.72
C VAL A 83 -2.58 -3.13 -3.23
N TRP A 84 -2.86 -4.08 -2.34
CA TRP A 84 -3.24 -5.44 -2.69
C TRP A 84 -4.70 -5.65 -2.38
N MET A 85 -5.46 -6.09 -3.38
CA MET A 85 -6.91 -6.22 -3.33
C MET A 85 -7.30 -7.64 -3.70
N PRO A 86 -7.89 -8.45 -2.79
CA PRO A 86 -8.34 -9.80 -3.13
C PRO A 86 -9.16 -9.81 -4.43
N ALA A 87 -8.83 -10.71 -5.35
CA ALA A 87 -9.57 -10.84 -6.60
C ALA A 87 -11.02 -11.30 -6.32
N GLU A 88 -11.18 -12.09 -5.27
CA GLU A 88 -12.46 -12.59 -4.77
C GLU A 88 -12.50 -12.48 -3.25
N ASN A 89 -13.70 -12.60 -2.67
CA ASN A 89 -13.93 -12.70 -1.23
C ASN A 89 -13.33 -11.53 -0.42
N TRP A 90 -13.29 -10.33 -1.00
CA TRP A 90 -12.95 -9.13 -0.25
C TRP A 90 -13.99 -8.90 0.86
N ASN A 91 -13.53 -8.84 2.10
CA ASN A 91 -14.37 -8.70 3.28
C ASN A 91 -14.88 -7.26 3.51
N GLY A 92 -14.66 -6.36 2.54
CA GLY A 92 -15.11 -4.98 2.57
C GLY A 92 -14.29 -4.05 3.47
N LYS A 93 -13.07 -4.44 3.87
CA LYS A 93 -12.21 -3.67 4.79
C LYS A 93 -10.82 -3.46 4.20
N LEU A 94 -10.19 -2.36 4.62
CA LEU A 94 -8.80 -2.00 4.34
C LEU A 94 -7.96 -2.16 5.61
N VAL A 95 -6.73 -2.66 5.48
CA VAL A 95 -5.71 -2.64 6.55
C VAL A 95 -4.44 -1.96 6.03
N GLY A 96 -3.97 -0.93 6.74
CA GLY A 96 -2.67 -0.32 6.51
C GLY A 96 -1.57 -0.98 7.34
N ILE A 97 -0.42 -1.15 6.70
CA ILE A 97 0.81 -1.70 7.28
C ILE A 97 1.89 -0.61 7.25
N GLY A 98 2.45 -0.33 8.41
CA GLY A 98 3.55 0.60 8.62
C GLY A 98 4.92 -0.06 8.54
N ASN A 99 5.93 0.73 8.87
CA ASN A 99 7.34 0.38 8.69
C ASN A 99 8.06 0.14 10.03
N GLY A 100 9.32 -0.28 9.96
CA GLY A 100 10.21 -0.35 11.12
C GLY A 100 11.33 0.70 11.03
N VAL A 101 11.90 1.06 12.18
CA VAL A 101 13.10 1.92 12.31
C VAL A 101 12.99 3.20 11.43
N TRP A 102 13.95 3.49 10.55
CA TRP A 102 13.92 4.63 9.62
C TRP A 102 13.31 4.29 8.25
N GLY A 103 12.32 3.39 8.24
CA GLY A 103 11.72 2.69 7.10
C GLY A 103 12.01 3.25 5.71
N GLY A 104 12.52 2.42 4.82
CA GLY A 104 12.83 2.75 3.42
C GLY A 104 12.51 1.58 2.50
N SER A 105 11.45 0.84 2.84
CA SER A 105 11.03 -0.39 2.18
C SER A 105 9.58 -0.74 2.52
N ILE A 106 8.92 -1.45 1.61
CA ILE A 106 7.56 -1.98 1.80
C ILE A 106 7.63 -3.33 2.53
N ASN A 107 6.83 -3.48 3.60
CA ASN A 107 6.77 -4.71 4.37
C ASN A 107 5.76 -5.72 3.78
N TYR A 108 6.16 -6.39 2.70
CA TYR A 108 5.30 -7.33 1.97
C TYR A 108 4.78 -8.50 2.81
N SER A 109 5.61 -9.08 3.69
CA SER A 109 5.20 -10.24 4.48
C SER A 109 4.07 -9.89 5.45
N ALA A 110 4.08 -8.67 6.02
CA ALA A 110 3.01 -8.18 6.87
C ALA A 110 1.71 -7.85 6.11
N MET A 111 1.76 -7.68 4.78
CA MET A 111 0.56 -7.51 3.94
C MET A 111 -0.12 -8.85 3.61
N ALA A 112 0.63 -9.95 3.55
CA ALA A 112 0.13 -11.23 3.05
C ALA A 112 -0.91 -11.88 3.98
N GLU A 113 -0.69 -11.83 5.30
CA GLU A 113 -1.60 -12.45 6.27
C GLU A 113 -2.98 -11.77 6.29
N PRO A 114 -3.12 -10.42 6.36
CA PRO A 114 -4.42 -9.75 6.20
C PRO A 114 -5.04 -9.97 4.82
N LEU A 115 -4.24 -10.01 3.75
CA LEU A 115 -4.76 -10.35 2.43
C LEU A 115 -5.44 -11.73 2.42
N ALA A 116 -4.82 -12.74 3.04
CA ALA A 116 -5.39 -14.08 3.16
C ALA A 116 -6.68 -14.15 3.98
N ARG A 117 -6.95 -13.17 4.85
CA ARG A 117 -8.23 -13.01 5.57
C ARG A 117 -9.25 -12.15 4.81
N GLY A 118 -8.99 -11.86 3.53
CA GLY A 118 -9.88 -11.11 2.65
C GLY A 118 -9.82 -9.59 2.85
N TYR A 119 -8.81 -9.04 3.53
CA TYR A 119 -8.64 -7.59 3.60
C TYR A 119 -7.96 -7.08 2.33
N ALA A 120 -8.34 -5.87 1.88
CA ALA A 120 -7.44 -5.10 1.04
C ALA A 120 -6.29 -4.57 1.92
N THR A 121 -5.05 -4.66 1.47
CA THR A 121 -3.88 -4.23 2.25
C THR A 121 -3.11 -3.14 1.55
N VAL A 122 -2.49 -2.25 2.32
CA VAL A 122 -1.69 -1.15 1.79
C VAL A 122 -0.43 -0.91 2.60
N ALA A 123 0.67 -0.61 1.93
CA ALA A 123 1.94 -0.24 2.55
C ALA A 123 2.75 0.72 1.67
N THR A 124 3.74 1.38 2.28
CA THR A 124 4.60 2.38 1.63
C THR A 124 6.06 2.19 2.04
N ASP A 125 7.01 2.65 1.23
CA ASP A 125 8.42 2.76 1.60
C ASP A 125 8.74 4.01 2.44
N THR A 126 7.76 4.90 2.61
CA THR A 126 7.83 6.18 3.31
C THR A 126 8.57 7.33 2.62
N GLY A 127 8.89 7.23 1.32
CA GLY A 127 9.45 8.35 0.56
C GLY A 127 10.95 8.26 0.24
N HIS A 128 11.58 7.12 0.58
CA HIS A 128 12.99 6.87 0.33
C HIS A 128 13.31 5.36 0.36
N VAL A 129 14.53 5.04 -0.11
CA VAL A 129 15.13 3.71 0.01
C VAL A 129 16.35 3.79 0.91
N GLY A 130 16.56 2.80 1.77
CA GLY A 130 17.73 2.74 2.64
C GLY A 130 17.74 1.46 3.49
N SER A 131 18.82 1.26 4.25
CA SER A 131 18.95 0.12 5.17
C SER A 131 17.94 0.15 6.33
N GLY A 132 17.31 1.30 6.56
CA GLY A 132 16.45 1.56 7.72
C GLY A 132 17.22 1.79 9.02
N MET A 133 18.56 1.65 9.02
CA MET A 133 19.40 1.76 10.22
C MET A 133 19.94 3.17 10.48
N ASP A 134 19.81 4.07 9.50
CA ASP A 134 20.20 5.47 9.64
C ASP A 134 19.17 6.41 8.95
N ALA A 135 19.27 7.70 9.26
CA ALA A 135 18.42 8.74 8.71
C ALA A 135 19.12 9.57 7.61
N LYS A 136 20.12 9.01 6.89
CA LYS A 136 20.87 9.77 5.87
C LYS A 136 19.98 10.30 4.75
N PHE A 137 18.88 9.61 4.46
CA PHE A 137 17.88 10.04 3.47
C PHE A 137 17.31 11.43 3.76
N ALA A 138 17.34 11.90 5.01
CA ALA A 138 16.77 13.17 5.43
C ALA A 138 17.78 14.33 5.43
N VAL A 139 19.09 14.05 5.31
CA VAL A 139 20.13 15.10 5.37
C VAL A 139 20.02 15.98 4.12
N GLY A 140 19.62 17.24 4.30
CA GLY A 140 19.38 18.16 3.18
C GLY A 140 18.03 17.97 2.48
N HIS A 141 17.24 16.96 2.87
CA HIS A 141 15.97 16.58 2.25
C HIS A 141 14.82 16.67 3.25
N ARG A 142 14.42 17.91 3.58
CA ARG A 142 13.37 18.18 4.58
C ARG A 142 12.04 17.49 4.21
N GLU A 143 11.68 17.47 2.94
CA GLU A 143 10.42 16.88 2.50
C GLU A 143 10.41 15.36 2.69
N LYS A 144 11.54 14.68 2.50
CA LYS A 144 11.64 13.24 2.80
C LYS A 144 11.47 12.94 4.29
N LEU A 145 11.97 13.81 5.18
CA LEU A 145 11.69 13.67 6.62
C LEU A 145 10.20 13.86 6.94
N ILE A 146 9.50 14.75 6.23
CA ILE A 146 8.06 14.95 6.36
C ILE A 146 7.28 13.74 5.81
N ASP A 147 7.74 13.16 4.68
CA ASP A 147 7.19 11.93 4.10
C ASP A 147 7.25 10.77 5.10
N PHE A 148 8.44 10.52 5.68
CA PHE A 148 8.62 9.56 6.76
C PHE A 148 7.78 9.87 8.00
N GLY A 149 7.72 11.17 8.36
CA GLY A 149 7.05 11.65 9.56
C GLY A 149 5.56 11.34 9.58
N TYR A 150 4.84 11.68 8.50
CA TYR A 150 3.39 11.43 8.42
C TYR A 150 2.86 11.36 6.98
N ARG A 151 3.45 12.11 6.04
CA ARG A 151 2.80 12.40 4.76
C ARG A 151 2.71 11.17 3.86
N ALA A 152 3.71 10.29 3.86
CA ALA A 152 3.67 9.08 3.05
C ALA A 152 2.52 8.15 3.43
N VAL A 153 2.33 7.90 4.74
CA VAL A 153 1.23 7.07 5.25
C VAL A 153 -0.14 7.69 4.94
N HIS A 154 -0.26 9.02 5.10
CA HIS A 154 -1.48 9.73 4.77
C HIS A 154 -1.82 9.64 3.28
N GLU A 155 -0.90 10.05 2.40
CA GLU A 155 -1.11 10.04 0.95
C GLU A 155 -1.39 8.64 0.43
N MET A 156 -0.62 7.65 0.87
CA MET A 156 -0.85 6.23 0.59
C MET A 156 -2.30 5.83 0.93
N THR A 157 -2.76 6.15 2.13
CA THR A 157 -4.10 5.79 2.60
C THR A 157 -5.19 6.46 1.76
N VAL A 158 -5.01 7.74 1.41
CA VAL A 158 -5.96 8.47 0.56
C VAL A 158 -6.04 7.84 -0.84
N LYS A 159 -4.91 7.56 -1.49
CA LYS A 159 -4.92 6.95 -2.83
C LYS A 159 -5.43 5.52 -2.82
N ALA A 160 -5.07 4.73 -1.82
CA ALA A 160 -5.53 3.35 -1.71
C ALA A 160 -7.06 3.26 -1.59
N LYS A 161 -7.69 4.18 -0.85
CA LYS A 161 -9.16 4.25 -0.78
C LYS A 161 -9.79 4.57 -2.13
N ALA A 162 -9.18 5.45 -2.93
CA ALA A 162 -9.64 5.75 -4.28
C ALA A 162 -9.47 4.55 -5.22
N ILE A 163 -8.32 3.87 -5.15
CA ILE A 163 -8.03 2.66 -5.94
C ILE A 163 -9.02 1.53 -5.59
N ILE A 164 -9.31 1.32 -4.31
CA ILE A 164 -10.28 0.33 -3.84
C ILE A 164 -11.70 0.64 -4.35
N ASP A 165 -12.11 1.91 -4.28
CA ASP A 165 -13.42 2.33 -4.79
C ASP A 165 -13.52 2.10 -6.30
N ALA A 166 -12.45 2.42 -7.04
CA ALA A 166 -12.37 2.18 -8.48
C ALA A 166 -12.37 0.69 -8.84
N TYR A 167 -11.68 -0.16 -8.08
CA TYR A 167 -11.58 -1.59 -8.38
C TYR A 167 -12.87 -2.35 -8.04
N TYR A 168 -13.45 -2.13 -6.86
CA TYR A 168 -14.64 -2.87 -6.40
C TYR A 168 -15.97 -2.17 -6.72
N GLY A 169 -15.94 -0.95 -7.26
CA GLY A 169 -17.14 -0.11 -7.44
C GLY A 169 -17.80 0.32 -6.13
N ARG A 170 -17.09 0.18 -5.00
CA ARG A 170 -17.56 0.57 -3.67
C ARG A 170 -16.40 0.80 -2.69
N LYS A 171 -16.61 1.74 -1.78
CA LYS A 171 -15.69 2.04 -0.68
C LYS A 171 -15.63 0.93 0.37
N GLN A 172 -14.48 0.81 1.03
CA GLN A 172 -14.32 0.00 2.23
C GLN A 172 -15.25 0.50 3.36
N SER A 173 -15.85 -0.45 4.08
CA SER A 173 -16.71 -0.19 5.25
C SER A 173 -15.92 0.21 6.50
N ARG A 174 -14.69 -0.31 6.64
CA ARG A 174 -13.75 0.02 7.72
C ARG A 174 -12.35 0.14 7.14
N SER A 175 -11.54 1.00 7.77
CA SER A 175 -10.11 1.10 7.54
C SER A 175 -9.42 0.87 8.88
N LEU A 176 -8.50 -0.09 8.93
CA LEU A 176 -7.76 -0.50 10.11
C LEU A 176 -6.27 -0.23 9.90
N TRP A 177 -5.51 -0.22 10.98
CA TRP A 177 -4.06 -0.09 10.98
C TRP A 177 -3.48 -1.14 11.92
N VAL A 178 -2.46 -1.90 11.48
CA VAL A 178 -1.85 -2.96 12.29
C VAL A 178 -0.34 -2.92 12.11
N SER A 179 0.39 -2.45 13.13
CA SER A 179 1.85 -2.37 13.09
C SER A 179 2.48 -2.17 14.47
N CYS A 180 3.80 -2.31 14.54
CA CYS A 180 4.63 -2.16 15.73
C CYS A 180 5.77 -1.15 15.49
N SER A 181 6.43 -0.68 16.56
CA SER A 181 7.58 0.24 16.49
C SER A 181 7.28 1.53 15.70
N THR A 182 8.08 1.89 14.69
CA THR A 182 7.82 3.01 13.78
C THR A 182 6.42 2.94 13.17
N GLY A 183 5.92 1.75 12.85
CA GLY A 183 4.56 1.56 12.38
C GLY A 183 3.51 1.77 13.46
N GLY A 184 3.85 1.54 14.73
CA GLY A 184 3.05 1.97 15.88
C GLY A 184 3.01 3.50 15.99
N ARG A 185 4.16 4.16 15.87
CA ARG A 185 4.24 5.64 15.80
C ARG A 185 3.38 6.18 14.67
N GLN A 186 3.49 5.61 13.47
CA GLN A 186 2.69 6.01 12.30
C GLN A 186 1.18 5.86 12.54
N GLY A 187 0.75 4.89 13.34
CA GLY A 187 -0.67 4.71 13.67
C GLY A 187 -1.24 5.71 14.69
N LEU A 188 -0.38 6.40 15.45
CA LEU A 188 -0.77 7.43 16.42
C LEU A 188 -0.79 8.85 15.83
N MET A 189 -0.28 9.02 14.61
CA MET A 189 -0.18 10.30 13.89
C MET A 189 -1.38 10.49 12.97
#